data_AF-A0A512IGH7-F1
#
_entry.id   AF-A0A512IGH7-F1
#
_cell.length_a   1.000
_cell.length_b   1.000
_cell.length_c   1.000
_cell.angle_alpha   90.00
_cell.angle_beta   90.00
_cell.angle_gamma   90.00
#
_symmetry.space_group_name_H-M   'P 1'
#
loop_
_entity.id
_entity.type
_entity.pdbx_description
1 polymer ?
#
loop_
_entity_poly.entity_id
_entity_poly.type
_entity_poly.pdbx_seq_one_letter_code
_entity_poly.pdbx_strand_id
1 'polypeptide(L)'
;MALLDGFISYLGDVIAAGAPEAVWQVCHHRVKRYHLQNHPVLASPLGGSEIHPPNLVAVIANRLRRGMDPRREDEFTDYAITVITELRGENEPVPVVEEPLVEVGSDGDDGVFDVGLHEEIAHEHSRKVNQLVKELATQPGILSAHREDREVLLVRAPDWDAAQIEQWVLNWLKARIPELD
;
A
#
# COMPACT_ATOMS: atom_id res chain seq x y z
N MET A 1 -0.47 -13.31 -24.57
CA MET A 1 -0.93 -12.03 -24.03
C MET A 1 -2.38 -11.72 -24.41
N ALA A 2 -2.76 -11.77 -25.69
CA ALA A 2 -4.10 -11.37 -26.16
C ALA A 2 -5.33 -11.96 -25.43
N LEU A 3 -5.27 -13.19 -24.89
CA LEU A 3 -6.37 -13.79 -24.12
C LEU A 3 -6.55 -13.16 -22.73
N LEU A 4 -5.45 -12.82 -22.05
CA LEU A 4 -5.49 -12.16 -20.74
C LEU A 4 -5.97 -10.73 -20.90
N ASP A 5 -5.45 -10.03 -21.91
CA ASP A 5 -5.87 -8.66 -22.23
C ASP A 5 -7.37 -8.64 -22.58
N GLY A 6 -7.84 -9.57 -23.42
CA GLY A 6 -9.25 -9.69 -23.78
C GLY A 6 -10.16 -10.02 -22.59
N PHE A 7 -9.71 -10.86 -21.65
CA PHE A 7 -10.46 -11.14 -20.43
C PHE A 7 -10.55 -9.92 -19.50
N ILE A 8 -9.44 -9.20 -19.30
CA ILE A 8 -9.41 -7.98 -18.48
C ILE A 8 -10.32 -6.91 -19.10
N SER A 9 -10.29 -6.75 -20.43
CA SER A 9 -11.19 -5.85 -21.14
C SER A 9 -12.65 -6.23 -20.98
N TYR A 10 -13.01 -7.52 -21.17
CA TYR A 10 -14.38 -8.00 -20.97
C TYR A 10 -14.88 -7.76 -19.53
N LEU A 11 -14.04 -8.07 -18.53
CA LEU A 11 -14.37 -7.82 -17.13
C LEU A 11 -14.56 -6.32 -16.87
N GLY A 12 -13.72 -5.48 -17.47
CA GLY A 12 -13.87 -4.02 -17.44
C GLY A 12 -15.21 -3.56 -18.00
N ASP A 13 -15.63 -4.10 -19.14
CA ASP A 13 -16.93 -3.78 -19.77
C ASP A 13 -18.12 -4.23 -18.91
N VAL A 14 -18.06 -5.44 -18.31
CA VAL A 14 -19.08 -5.96 -17.41
C VAL A 14 -19.21 -5.07 -16.16
N ILE A 15 -18.08 -4.70 -15.55
CA ILE A 15 -18.08 -3.83 -14.37
C ILE A 15 -18.59 -2.43 -14.73
N ALA A 16 -18.16 -1.85 -15.87
CA ALA A 16 -18.63 -0.54 -16.32
C ALA A 16 -20.14 -0.52 -16.61
N ALA A 17 -20.70 -1.60 -17.17
CA ALA A 17 -22.14 -1.73 -17.36
C ALA A 17 -22.90 -1.88 -16.03
N GLY A 18 -22.32 -2.59 -15.06
CA GLY A 18 -22.92 -2.85 -13.75
C GLY A 18 -22.80 -1.67 -12.77
N ALA A 19 -21.72 -0.91 -12.84
CA ALA A 19 -21.42 0.23 -11.97
C ALA A 19 -20.97 1.43 -12.84
N PRO A 20 -21.89 2.05 -13.60
CA PRO A 20 -21.54 3.09 -14.57
C PRO A 20 -20.97 4.37 -13.95
N GLU A 21 -21.25 4.58 -12.66
CA GLU A 21 -20.75 5.73 -11.90
C GLU A 21 -19.35 5.49 -11.31
N ALA A 22 -18.80 4.28 -11.44
CA ALA A 22 -17.43 3.99 -10.99
C ALA A 22 -16.41 4.73 -11.88
N VAL A 23 -15.38 5.28 -11.25
CA VAL A 23 -14.38 6.11 -11.94
C VAL A 23 -13.01 5.45 -11.87
N TRP A 24 -12.30 5.45 -12.99
CA TRP A 24 -10.89 5.10 -13.02
C TRP A 24 -10.06 6.18 -12.34
N GLN A 25 -9.30 5.79 -11.33
CA GLN A 25 -8.33 6.67 -10.67
C GLN A 25 -7.03 5.94 -10.37
N VAL A 26 -6.02 6.71 -9.96
CA VAL A 26 -4.81 6.16 -9.37
C VAL A 26 -5.12 5.87 -7.91
N CYS A 27 -4.92 4.64 -7.47
CA CYS A 27 -5.10 4.23 -6.08
C CYS A 27 -4.20 5.06 -5.18
N HIS A 28 -4.82 5.65 -4.16
CA HIS A 28 -4.13 6.38 -3.12
C HIS A 28 -4.57 5.85 -1.78
N HIS A 29 -3.69 5.07 -1.16
CA HIS A 29 -3.92 4.47 0.14
C HIS A 29 -3.02 5.14 1.18
N ARG A 30 -3.55 5.35 2.38
CA ARG A 30 -2.82 5.98 3.48
C ARG A 30 -1.57 5.19 3.90
N VAL A 31 -1.65 3.86 3.87
CA VAL A 31 -0.48 2.97 4.03
C VAL A 31 0.36 3.00 2.76
N LYS A 32 1.62 3.45 2.85
CA LYS A 32 2.47 3.75 1.68
C LYS A 32 2.93 2.51 0.93
N ARG A 33 3.24 1.41 1.63
CA ARG A 33 3.51 0.08 1.05
C ARG A 33 2.26 -0.66 0.63
N TYR A 34 1.08 -0.03 0.65
CA TYR A 34 -0.10 -0.71 0.15
C TYR A 34 0.20 -1.19 -1.26
N HIS A 35 0.07 -2.49 -1.49
CA HIS A 35 0.53 -3.15 -2.72
C HIS A 35 -0.13 -2.64 -4.00
N LEU A 36 -1.20 -1.84 -3.91
CA LEU A 36 -1.86 -1.19 -5.05
C LEU A 36 -1.58 0.32 -5.11
N GLN A 37 -0.76 0.89 -4.23
CA GLN A 37 -0.38 2.29 -4.27
C GLN A 37 0.16 2.65 -5.67
N ASN A 38 -0.35 3.74 -6.25
CA ASN A 38 -0.01 4.19 -7.62
C ASN A 38 -0.47 3.24 -8.75
N HIS A 39 -1.30 2.22 -8.47
CA HIS A 39 -1.91 1.38 -9.51
C HIS A 39 -3.28 1.92 -9.96
N PRO A 40 -3.69 1.68 -11.22
CA PRO A 40 -5.04 2.03 -11.66
C PRO A 40 -6.09 1.17 -10.96
N VAL A 41 -7.11 1.83 -10.41
CA VAL A 41 -8.24 1.21 -9.72
C VAL A 41 -9.57 1.82 -10.18
N LEU A 42 -10.63 1.03 -10.08
CA LEU A 42 -12.00 1.50 -10.16
C LEU A 42 -12.46 1.89 -8.77
N ALA A 43 -12.89 3.13 -8.59
CA ALA A 43 -13.37 3.64 -7.32
C ALA A 43 -14.86 3.93 -7.36
N SER A 44 -15.53 3.67 -6.24
CA SER A 44 -16.90 4.13 -6.04
C SER A 44 -16.93 5.66 -5.92
N PRO A 45 -17.89 6.36 -6.55
CA PRO A 45 -18.08 7.80 -6.36
C PRO A 45 -18.48 8.18 -4.92
N LEU A 46 -18.99 7.21 -4.14
CA LEU A 46 -19.34 7.37 -2.74
C LEU A 46 -18.13 7.25 -1.80
N GLY A 47 -16.95 6.90 -2.33
CA GLY A 47 -15.73 6.64 -1.57
C GLY A 47 -15.71 5.26 -0.91
N GLY A 48 -14.57 4.89 -0.33
CA GLY A 48 -14.41 3.73 0.55
C GLY A 48 -14.04 2.39 -0.11
N SER A 49 -14.34 2.17 -1.39
CA SER A 49 -13.95 0.96 -2.12
C SER A 49 -13.14 1.28 -3.37
N GLU A 50 -11.92 0.71 -3.45
CA GLU A 50 -11.04 0.77 -4.62
C GLU A 50 -10.75 -0.66 -5.10
N ILE A 51 -11.10 -0.94 -6.35
CA ILE A 51 -10.97 -2.27 -6.94
C ILE A 51 -9.87 -2.24 -7.97
N HIS A 52 -8.92 -3.19 -7.88
CA HIS A 52 -7.89 -3.41 -8.89
C HIS A 52 -8.25 -4.65 -9.73
N PRO A 53 -8.87 -4.51 -10.91
CA PRO A 53 -9.35 -5.65 -11.70
C PRO A 53 -8.27 -6.69 -12.07
N PRO A 54 -6.99 -6.33 -12.32
CA PRO A 54 -5.93 -7.31 -12.56
C PRO A 54 -5.67 -8.25 -11.38
N ASN A 55 -6.11 -7.91 -10.16
CA ASN A 55 -5.90 -8.76 -8.98
C ASN A 55 -6.61 -10.12 -9.12
N LEU A 56 -7.78 -10.17 -9.77
CA LEU A 56 -8.48 -11.43 -10.07
C LEU A 56 -7.61 -12.37 -10.91
N VAL A 57 -6.98 -11.82 -11.95
CA VAL A 57 -6.08 -12.55 -12.84
C VAL A 57 -4.88 -13.08 -12.07
N ALA A 58 -4.27 -12.25 -11.22
CA ALA A 58 -3.14 -12.65 -10.38
C ALA A 58 -3.51 -13.76 -9.38
N VAL A 59 -4.69 -13.69 -8.77
CA VAL A 59 -5.22 -14.71 -7.85
C VAL A 59 -5.43 -16.04 -8.57
N ILE A 60 -6.05 -16.03 -9.76
CA ILE A 60 -6.31 -17.24 -10.55
C ILE A 60 -4.99 -17.86 -11.03
N ALA A 61 -4.08 -17.04 -11.57
CA ALA A 61 -2.77 -17.51 -12.03
C ALA A 61 -1.96 -18.15 -10.89
N ASN A 62 -2.00 -17.57 -9.69
CA ASN A 62 -1.33 -18.15 -8.53
C ASN A 62 -1.95 -19.47 -8.05
N ARG A 63 -3.26 -19.64 -8.15
CA ARG A 63 -3.93 -20.92 -7.83
C ARG A 63 -3.51 -22.02 -8.80
N LEU A 64 -3.56 -21.73 -10.10
CA LEU A 64 -3.12 -22.65 -11.14
C LEU A 64 -1.65 -23.05 -10.96
N ARG A 65 -0.77 -22.07 -10.69
CA ARG A 65 0.65 -22.32 -10.41
C ARG A 65 0.89 -23.26 -9.22
N ARG A 66 0.00 -23.21 -8.22
CA ARG A 66 0.06 -24.07 -7.02
C ARG A 66 -0.63 -25.43 -7.21
N GLY A 67 -1.04 -25.77 -8.43
CA GLY A 67 -1.73 -27.02 -8.73
C GLY A 67 -3.13 -27.12 -8.11
N MET A 68 -3.71 -25.97 -7.71
CA MET A 68 -5.11 -25.93 -7.31
C MET A 68 -5.99 -25.89 -8.54
N ASP A 69 -7.17 -26.48 -8.43
CA ASP A 69 -8.14 -26.46 -9.52
C ASP A 69 -8.46 -25.00 -9.95
N PRO A 70 -8.60 -24.76 -11.27
CA PRO A 70 -9.20 -23.53 -11.76
C PRO A 70 -10.55 -23.32 -11.06
N ARG A 71 -10.86 -22.06 -10.73
CA ARG A 71 -12.14 -21.70 -10.11
C ARG A 71 -13.30 -22.14 -11.02
N ARG A 72 -14.45 -22.49 -10.42
CA ARG A 72 -15.68 -22.84 -11.15
C ARG A 72 -16.21 -21.63 -11.94
N GLU A 73 -16.95 -21.87 -13.02
CA GLU A 73 -17.54 -20.80 -13.87
C GLU A 73 -18.35 -19.78 -13.04
N ASP A 74 -19.10 -20.25 -12.05
CA ASP A 74 -19.96 -19.41 -11.20
C ASP A 74 -19.17 -18.38 -10.36
N GLU A 75 -17.92 -18.66 -10.01
CA GLU A 75 -17.13 -17.76 -9.16
C GLU A 75 -16.68 -16.48 -9.88
N PHE A 76 -16.63 -16.47 -11.22
CA PHE A 76 -16.38 -15.24 -11.98
C PHE A 76 -17.59 -14.32 -11.95
N THR A 77 -18.79 -14.91 -12.05
CA THR A 77 -20.05 -14.19 -11.89
C THR A 77 -20.17 -13.65 -10.47
N ASP A 78 -19.87 -14.48 -9.46
CA ASP A 78 -19.89 -14.04 -8.05
C ASP A 78 -18.90 -12.89 -7.81
N TYR A 79 -17.68 -12.99 -8.34
CA TYR A 79 -16.69 -11.91 -8.23
C TYR A 79 -17.20 -10.62 -8.88
N ALA A 80 -17.73 -10.70 -10.10
CA ALA A 80 -18.26 -9.53 -10.79
C ALA A 80 -19.44 -8.90 -10.01
N ILE A 81 -20.35 -9.73 -9.46
CA ILE A 81 -21.44 -9.28 -8.60
C ILE A 81 -20.89 -8.56 -7.37
N THR A 82 -19.96 -9.16 -6.64
CA THR A 82 -19.35 -8.56 -5.45
C THR A 82 -18.71 -7.21 -5.77
N VAL A 83 -17.90 -7.14 -6.83
CA VAL A 83 -17.24 -5.90 -7.25
C VAL A 83 -18.24 -4.83 -7.64
N ILE A 84 -19.30 -5.17 -8.38
CA ILE A 84 -20.35 -4.22 -8.76
C ILE A 84 -21.09 -3.70 -7.52
N THR A 85 -21.43 -4.57 -6.58
CA THR A 85 -22.07 -4.20 -5.30
C THR A 85 -21.18 -3.29 -4.46
N GLU A 86 -19.87 -3.58 -4.37
CA GLU A 86 -18.90 -2.72 -3.68
C GLU A 86 -18.79 -1.34 -4.34
N LEU A 87 -18.70 -1.28 -5.67
CA LEU A 87 -18.59 -0.03 -6.41
C LEU A 87 -19.86 0.83 -6.32
N ARG A 88 -21.02 0.21 -6.12
CA ARG A 88 -22.28 0.92 -5.82
C ARG A 88 -22.39 1.41 -4.38
N GLY A 89 -21.45 1.05 -3.50
CA GLY A 89 -21.50 1.40 -2.07
C GLY A 89 -22.61 0.67 -1.32
N GLU A 90 -23.05 -0.49 -1.82
CA GLU A 90 -24.13 -1.29 -1.22
C GLU A 90 -23.63 -2.25 -0.12
N ASN A 91 -22.30 -2.34 0.07
CA ASN A 91 -21.68 -3.17 1.10
C ASN A 91 -21.48 -2.41 2.43
N GLU A 92 -21.37 -3.18 3.52
CA GLU A 92 -20.96 -2.62 4.81
C GLU A 92 -19.60 -1.91 4.69
N PRO A 93 -19.42 -0.77 5.37
CA PRO A 93 -18.15 -0.04 5.32
C PRO A 93 -17.01 -0.95 5.79
N VAL A 94 -15.98 -1.09 4.96
CA VAL A 94 -14.73 -1.75 5.37
C VAL A 94 -14.12 -0.94 6.53
N PRO A 95 -13.71 -1.57 7.64
CA PRO A 95 -13.11 -0.85 8.74
C PRO A 95 -11.89 -0.07 8.27
N VAL A 96 -11.86 1.20 8.65
CA VAL A 96 -10.74 2.11 8.40
C VAL A 96 -9.50 1.56 9.11
N VAL A 97 -8.51 1.10 8.35
CA VAL A 97 -7.18 0.76 8.89
C VAL A 97 -6.45 2.07 9.16
N GLU A 98 -5.97 2.28 10.38
CA GLU A 98 -5.15 3.44 10.72
C GLU A 98 -3.79 3.37 10.00
N GLU A 99 -3.31 4.51 9.51
CA GLU A 99 -1.99 4.60 8.89
C GLU A 99 -0.90 4.40 9.97
N PRO A 100 0.11 3.55 9.74
CA PRO A 100 1.18 3.37 10.71
C PRO A 100 2.03 4.64 10.82
N LEU A 101 2.50 4.95 12.04
CA LEU A 101 3.36 6.11 12.28
C LEU A 101 4.68 6.05 11.50
N VAL A 102 5.20 4.84 11.31
CA VAL A 102 6.45 4.54 10.63
C VAL A 102 6.25 3.28 9.80
N GLU A 103 6.82 3.28 8.61
CA GLU A 103 6.81 2.15 7.71
C GLU A 103 8.19 1.99 7.08
N VAL A 104 8.76 0.78 7.10
CA VAL A 104 10.08 0.52 6.52
C VAL A 104 9.97 -0.45 5.35
N GLY A 105 10.33 0.03 4.17
CA GLY A 105 10.53 -0.76 2.96
C GLY A 105 12.00 -1.09 2.75
N SER A 106 12.29 -2.24 2.14
CA SER A 106 13.64 -2.57 1.65
C SER A 106 13.61 -2.54 0.14
N ASP A 107 14.52 -1.78 -0.47
CA ASP A 107 14.51 -1.51 -1.91
C ASP A 107 15.19 -2.63 -2.75
N GLY A 108 15.32 -3.82 -2.17
CA GLY A 108 15.95 -4.98 -2.80
C GLY A 108 17.48 -4.91 -2.92
N ASP A 109 18.11 -3.78 -2.58
CA ASP A 109 19.56 -3.65 -2.35
C ASP A 109 19.87 -3.96 -0.88
N ASP A 110 20.81 -4.88 -0.64
CA ASP A 110 21.13 -5.39 0.70
C ASP A 110 21.58 -4.23 1.61
N GLY A 111 20.75 -3.91 2.61
CA GLY A 111 21.02 -2.87 3.59
C GLY A 111 20.60 -1.45 3.17
N VAL A 112 19.73 -1.28 2.18
CA VAL A 112 19.09 0.02 1.86
C VAL A 112 17.60 -0.05 2.17
N PHE A 113 17.11 0.97 2.88
CA PHE A 113 15.75 1.02 3.40
C PHE A 113 15.11 2.39 3.20
N ASP A 114 13.86 2.37 2.77
CA ASP A 114 12.98 3.54 2.71
C ASP A 114 12.12 3.57 3.95
N VAL A 115 12.24 4.65 4.73
CA VAL A 115 11.45 4.86 5.95
C VAL A 115 10.39 5.91 5.66
N GLY A 116 9.16 5.46 5.48
CA GLY A 116 7.97 6.30 5.42
C GLY A 116 7.53 6.74 6.81
N LEU A 117 7.27 8.04 6.97
CA LEU A 117 6.66 8.62 8.16
C LEU A 117 5.22 9.02 7.85
N HIS A 118 4.34 8.91 8.84
CA HIS A 118 2.98 9.45 8.74
C HIS A 118 3.02 10.96 8.42
N GLU A 119 2.08 11.43 7.59
CA GLU A 119 2.06 12.81 7.08
C GLU A 119 2.14 13.84 8.21
N GLU A 120 1.32 13.70 9.25
CA GLU A 120 1.31 14.62 10.40
C GLU A 120 2.69 14.76 11.07
N ILE A 121 3.44 13.67 11.23
CA ILE A 121 4.79 13.72 11.83
C ILE A 121 5.74 14.54 10.94
N ALA A 122 5.71 14.26 9.65
CA ALA A 122 6.56 14.94 8.68
C ALA A 122 6.15 16.42 8.49
N HIS A 123 4.86 16.72 8.67
CA HIS A 123 4.28 18.05 8.53
C HIS A 123 4.55 18.91 9.76
N GLU A 124 4.07 18.47 10.92
CA GLU A 124 4.02 19.26 12.15
C GLU A 124 5.34 19.20 12.93
N HIS A 125 6.10 18.11 12.77
CA HIS A 125 7.32 17.86 13.53
C HIS A 125 8.58 17.80 12.67
N SER A 126 8.60 18.49 11.52
CA SER A 126 9.72 18.49 10.57
C SER A 126 11.10 18.78 11.22
N ARG A 127 11.17 19.65 12.24
CA ARG A 127 12.42 19.89 13.00
C ARG A 127 12.88 18.68 13.81
N LYS A 128 11.95 17.94 14.43
CA LYS A 128 12.25 16.70 15.16
C LYS A 128 12.65 15.61 14.17
N VAL A 129 12.01 15.52 13.00
CA VAL A 129 12.44 14.59 11.93
C VAL A 129 13.89 14.88 11.49
N ASN A 130 14.28 16.15 11.36
CA ASN A 130 15.68 16.49 11.07
C ASN A 130 16.66 16.09 12.20
N GLN A 131 16.23 16.08 13.46
CA GLN A 131 17.03 15.55 14.57
C GLN A 131 17.09 14.02 14.53
N LEU A 132 15.96 13.36 14.27
CA LEU A 132 15.86 11.91 14.12
C LEU A 132 16.86 11.42 13.09
N VAL A 133 16.89 12.03 11.90
CA VAL A 133 17.82 11.66 10.82
C VAL A 133 19.28 11.79 11.25
N LYS A 134 19.63 12.87 11.97
CA LYS A 134 20.99 13.07 12.48
C LYS A 134 21.38 12.04 13.53
N GLU A 135 20.48 11.72 14.46
CA GLU A 135 20.73 10.74 15.51
C GLU A 135 20.78 9.31 14.93
N LEU A 136 19.93 9.00 13.96
CA LEU A 136 19.91 7.72 13.26
C LEU A 136 21.23 7.50 12.51
N ALA A 137 21.74 8.52 11.81
CA ALA A 137 23.03 8.46 11.12
C ALA A 137 24.24 8.25 12.05
N THR A 138 24.08 8.38 13.37
CA THR A 138 25.15 8.13 14.36
C THR A 138 25.04 6.76 15.03
N GLN A 139 24.00 5.97 14.73
CA GLN A 139 23.83 4.66 15.33
C GLN A 139 24.85 3.65 14.76
N PRO A 140 25.41 2.76 15.59
CA PRO A 140 26.26 1.67 15.10
C PRO A 140 25.51 0.80 14.10
N GLY A 141 26.13 0.50 12.95
CA GLY A 141 25.52 -0.30 11.89
C GLY A 141 24.71 0.51 10.87
N ILE A 142 24.54 1.82 11.07
CA ILE A 142 24.00 2.76 10.08
C ILE A 142 25.17 3.44 9.37
N LEU A 143 25.25 3.27 8.04
CA LEU A 143 26.25 3.96 7.21
C LEU A 143 25.82 5.39 6.87
N SER A 144 24.53 5.60 6.61
CA SER A 144 23.98 6.92 6.32
C SER A 144 22.48 6.96 6.50
N ALA A 145 21.95 8.11 6.92
CA ALA A 145 20.52 8.42 6.89
C ALA A 145 20.31 9.85 6.39
N HIS A 146 19.37 10.05 5.47
CA HIS A 146 18.99 11.38 4.99
C HIS A 146 17.51 11.42 4.59
N ARG A 147 16.95 12.62 4.43
CA ARG A 147 15.62 12.78 3.86
C ARG A 147 15.71 12.68 2.35
N GLU A 148 14.92 11.82 1.76
CA GLU A 148 14.69 11.77 0.32
C GLU A 148 13.54 12.71 -0.06
N ASP A 149 12.48 12.70 0.75
CA ASP A 149 11.35 13.62 0.65
C ASP A 149 10.91 14.10 2.05
N ARG A 150 9.82 14.88 2.12
CA ARG A 150 9.21 15.35 3.35
C ARG A 150 8.92 14.18 4.29
N GLU A 151 8.34 13.12 3.78
CA GLU A 151 7.88 11.98 4.58
C GLU A 151 8.75 10.72 4.42
N VAL A 152 9.79 10.77 3.59
CA VAL A 152 10.61 9.62 3.24
C VAL A 152 12.05 9.85 3.68
N LEU A 153 12.58 8.91 4.45
CA LEU A 153 14.00 8.86 4.80
C LEU A 153 14.66 7.70 4.07
N LEU A 154 15.81 7.95 3.46
CA LEU A 154 16.65 6.91 2.89
C LEU A 154 17.74 6.53 3.89
N VAL A 155 17.76 5.27 4.30
CA VAL A 155 18.65 4.73 5.33
C VAL A 155 19.48 3.59 4.75
N ARG A 156 20.81 3.72 4.81
CA ARG A 156 21.74 2.63 4.49
C ARG A 156 22.29 2.03 5.78
N ALA A 157 21.95 0.78 6.03
CA ALA A 157 22.20 0.06 7.27
C ALA A 157 22.48 -1.43 7.00
N PRO A 158 23.69 -1.80 6.56
CA PRO A 158 24.02 -3.18 6.19
C PRO A 158 23.92 -4.17 7.36
N ASP A 159 24.01 -3.67 8.60
CA ASP A 159 24.00 -4.50 9.80
C ASP A 159 22.62 -4.56 10.48
N TRP A 160 21.61 -3.88 9.93
CA TRP A 160 20.26 -3.82 10.50
C TRP A 160 19.24 -4.39 9.53
N ASP A 161 18.17 -4.95 10.06
CA ASP A 161 16.97 -5.28 9.31
C ASP A 161 15.90 -4.17 9.40
N ALA A 162 14.86 -4.29 8.55
CA ALA A 162 13.77 -3.33 8.50
C ALA A 162 13.04 -3.16 9.84
N ALA A 163 12.91 -4.25 10.63
CA ALA A 163 12.21 -4.21 11.90
C ALA A 163 13.02 -3.46 12.98
N GLN A 164 14.35 -3.60 12.98
CA GLN A 164 15.24 -2.84 13.85
C GLN A 164 15.16 -1.34 13.56
N ILE A 165 15.13 -0.95 12.28
CA ILE A 165 14.97 0.44 11.87
C ILE A 165 13.60 0.96 12.30
N GLU A 166 12.52 0.23 11.98
CA GLU A 166 11.15 0.62 12.32
C GLU A 166 11.00 0.84 13.82
N GLN A 167 11.45 -0.12 14.63
CA GLN A 167 11.37 -0.06 16.08
C GLN A 167 12.19 1.10 16.66
N TRP A 168 13.40 1.34 16.14
CA TRP A 168 14.23 2.44 16.62
C TRP A 168 13.58 3.79 16.32
N VAL A 169 13.07 3.98 15.11
CA VAL A 169 12.41 5.22 14.67
C VAL A 169 11.13 5.45 15.48
N LEU A 170 10.30 4.41 15.65
CA LEU A 170 9.09 4.47 16.47
C LEU A 170 9.40 4.87 17.92
N ASN A 171 10.36 4.20 18.55
CA ASN A 171 10.75 4.49 19.94
C ASN A 171 11.30 5.92 20.08
N TRP A 172 12.08 6.38 19.10
CA TRP A 172 12.62 7.73 19.10
C TRP A 172 11.51 8.78 19.04
N LEU A 173 10.53 8.57 18.16
CA LEU A 173 9.39 9.47 17.94
C LEU A 173 8.52 9.55 19.20
N LYS A 174 8.10 8.41 19.75
CA LYS A 174 7.29 8.36 20.97
C LYS A 174 7.97 9.03 22.16
N ALA A 175 9.28 8.82 22.32
CA ALA A 175 10.05 9.45 23.40
C ALA A 175 10.15 10.99 23.29
N ARG A 176 9.90 11.58 22.12
CA ARG A 176 10.13 13.02 21.85
C ARG A 176 8.90 13.76 21.34
N ILE A 177 7.83 13.05 21.01
CA ILE A 177 6.55 13.59 20.57
C ILE A 177 5.47 12.92 21.45
N PRO A 178 5.12 13.56 22.59
CA PRO A 178 4.19 12.97 23.56
C PRO A 178 2.78 12.71 23.00
N GLU A 179 2.42 13.36 21.89
CA GLU A 179 1.14 13.19 21.21
C GLU A 179 1.04 11.86 20.42
N LEU A 180 2.15 11.12 20.25
CA LEU A 180 2.22 9.85 19.51
C LEU A 180 2.19 8.59 20.40
N ASP A 181 1.99 8.75 21.71
CA ASP A 181 2.03 7.67 22.70
C ASP A 181 0.68 6.93 22.85
#